data_AF-A0A8T0Y0K7-F1
#
_entry.id   AF-A0A8T0Y0K7-F1
#
_cell.length_a   1.000
_cell.length_b   1.000
_cell.length_c   1.000
_cell.angle_alpha   90.00
_cell.angle_beta   90.00
_cell.angle_gamma   90.00
#
_symmetry.space_group_name_H-M   'P 1'
#
loop_
_entity.id
_entity.type
_entity.pdbx_description
1 polymer ?
#
loop_
_entity_poly.entity_id
_entity_poly.type
_entity_poly.pdbx_seq_one_letter_code
_entity_poly.pdbx_strand_id
1 'polypeptide(L)'
;MTTIPPKSAFDSNFRGTSITDDDYERVKFVWEYYEMKSIKDLLIWYNNLDVVPFIKAIKAQRELFKRFDLDMFADGVSLPGLSEKVMYQTCFQ
;
A
#
# COMPACT_ATOMS: atom_id res chain seq x y z
N MET A 1 13.70 18.78 -21.50
CA MET A 1 13.42 17.36 -21.21
C MET A 1 13.51 17.18 -19.70
N THR A 2 12.51 16.58 -19.07
CA THR A 2 12.60 16.29 -17.63
C THR A 2 13.49 15.07 -17.45
N THR A 3 14.67 15.27 -16.87
CA THR A 3 15.63 14.19 -16.59
C THR A 3 15.27 13.49 -15.30
N ILE A 4 15.33 12.16 -15.30
CA ILE A 4 15.25 11.34 -14.08
C ILE A 4 16.32 11.79 -13.08
N PRO A 5 16.03 11.82 -11.76
CA PRO A 5 17.04 12.13 -10.77
C PRO A 5 18.24 11.15 -10.83
N PRO A 6 19.46 11.62 -10.51
CA PRO A 6 20.61 10.75 -10.43
C PRO A 6 20.43 9.72 -9.32
N LYS A 7 21.12 8.57 -9.41
CA LYS A 7 21.06 7.48 -8.42
C LYS A 7 21.31 7.98 -6.98
N SER A 8 22.24 8.92 -6.81
CA SER A 8 22.56 9.51 -5.50
C SER A 8 21.42 10.32 -4.88
N ALA A 9 20.44 10.76 -5.66
CA ALA A 9 19.26 11.45 -5.12
C ALA A 9 18.34 10.51 -4.32
N PHE A 10 18.57 9.20 -4.40
CA PHE A 10 17.83 8.17 -3.66
C PHE A 10 18.58 7.68 -2.41
N ASP A 11 19.73 8.28 -2.08
CA ASP A 11 20.52 7.89 -0.91
C ASP A 11 19.85 8.35 0.39
N SER A 12 19.77 7.45 1.36
CA SER A 12 19.25 7.74 2.69
C SER A 12 20.39 8.00 3.67
N ASN A 13 20.67 9.28 3.95
CA ASN A 13 21.67 9.68 4.95
C ASN A 13 21.37 9.11 6.35
N PHE A 14 20.08 8.97 6.69
CA PHE A 14 19.66 8.44 7.99
C PHE A 14 19.91 6.94 8.13
N ARG A 15 19.73 6.18 7.05
CA ARG A 15 19.92 4.72 7.04
C ARG A 15 21.32 4.30 6.58
N GLY A 16 22.08 5.21 5.99
CA GLY A 16 23.37 4.91 5.35
C GLY A 16 23.23 3.98 4.14
N THR A 17 22.05 3.97 3.50
CA THR A 17 21.73 3.05 2.40
C THR A 17 21.52 3.82 1.11
N SER A 18 21.99 3.25 0.00
CA SER A 18 21.69 3.70 -1.36
C SER A 18 20.71 2.76 -2.05
N ILE A 19 20.06 3.24 -3.09
CA ILE A 19 19.26 2.40 -3.98
C ILE A 19 20.17 1.38 -4.69
N THR A 20 19.69 0.16 -4.88
CA THR A 20 20.42 -0.85 -5.66
C THR A 20 20.48 -0.45 -7.14
N ASP A 21 21.42 -1.02 -7.91
CA ASP A 21 21.47 -0.78 -9.36
C ASP A 21 20.20 -1.31 -10.05
N ASP A 22 19.73 -2.49 -9.65
CA ASP A 22 18.52 -3.11 -10.21
C ASP A 22 17.25 -2.26 -9.95
N ASP A 23 17.12 -1.72 -8.74
CA ASP A 23 16.00 -0.83 -8.41
C ASP A 23 16.09 0.48 -9.20
N TYR A 24 17.29 1.01 -9.42
CA TYR A 24 17.48 2.23 -10.21
C TYR A 24 17.14 2.01 -11.70
N GLU A 25 17.52 0.86 -12.27
CA GLU A 25 17.12 0.48 -13.63
C GLU A 25 15.59 0.31 -13.74
N ARG A 26 14.95 -0.24 -12.71
CA ARG A 26 13.49 -0.29 -12.65
C ARG A 26 12.86 1.10 -12.64
N VAL A 27 13.42 2.04 -11.88
CA VAL A 27 12.93 3.42 -11.85
C VAL A 27 13.09 4.10 -13.21
N LYS A 28 14.22 3.89 -13.92
CA LYS A 28 14.42 4.38 -15.30
C LYS A 28 13.35 3.85 -16.24
N PHE A 29 13.13 2.53 -16.22
CA PHE A 29 12.10 1.90 -17.04
C PHE A 29 10.72 2.49 -16.79
N VAL A 30 10.32 2.62 -15.52
CA VAL A 30 9.02 3.18 -15.12
C VAL A 30 8.89 4.64 -15.55
N TRP A 31 9.96 5.42 -15.38
CA TRP A 31 10.00 6.84 -15.75
C TRP A 31 9.73 7.04 -17.25
N GLU A 32 10.37 6.22 -18.10
CA GLU A 32 10.18 6.25 -19.55
C GLU A 32 8.81 5.69 -19.96
N TYR A 33 8.43 4.54 -19.40
CA TYR A 33 7.20 3.82 -19.75
C TYR A 33 5.93 4.64 -19.46
N TYR A 34 5.92 5.39 -18.35
CA TYR A 34 4.80 6.25 -17.96
C TYR A 34 4.98 7.72 -18.38
N GLU A 35 6.01 8.03 -19.16
CA GLU A 35 6.33 9.38 -19.65
C GLU A 35 6.33 10.44 -18.53
N MET A 36 6.96 10.11 -17.40
CA MET A 36 6.93 10.94 -16.20
C MET A 36 7.58 12.31 -16.44
N LYS A 37 6.90 13.38 -16.03
CA LYS A 37 7.33 14.76 -16.27
C LYS A 37 7.97 15.40 -15.05
N SER A 38 7.84 14.78 -13.89
CA SER A 38 8.34 15.28 -12.62
C SER A 38 8.53 14.16 -11.60
N ILE A 39 9.33 14.43 -10.56
CA ILE A 39 9.48 13.52 -9.42
C ILE A 39 8.16 13.25 -8.68
N LYS A 40 7.21 14.19 -8.78
CA LYS A 40 5.86 14.04 -8.23
C LYS A 40 5.11 12.90 -8.92
N ASP A 41 5.28 12.72 -10.23
CA ASP A 41 4.62 11.65 -10.97
C ASP A 41 5.14 10.28 -10.53
N LEU A 42 6.46 10.17 -10.32
CA LEU A 42 7.09 8.98 -9.75
C LEU A 42 6.57 8.69 -8.33
N LEU A 43 6.45 9.73 -7.50
CA LEU A 43 5.92 9.60 -6.14
C LEU A 43 4.46 9.15 -6.14
N ILE A 44 3.61 9.67 -7.03
CA ILE A 44 2.22 9.24 -7.17
C ILE A 44 2.15 7.77 -7.59
N TRP A 45 2.94 7.37 -8.60
CA TRP A 45 3.01 5.98 -9.04
C TRP A 45 3.42 5.05 -7.90
N TYR A 46 4.48 5.39 -7.18
CA TYR A 46 4.99 4.60 -6.06
C TYR A 46 3.92 4.41 -4.98
N ASN A 47 3.29 5.50 -4.53
CA ASN A 47 2.25 5.42 -3.50
C ASN A 47 1.02 4.62 -3.98
N ASN A 48 0.65 4.75 -5.26
CA ASN A 48 -0.48 4.00 -5.80
C ASN A 48 -0.23 2.49 -5.84
N LEU A 49 1.03 2.04 -5.97
CA LEU A 49 1.37 0.62 -5.90
C LEU A 49 1.02 0.00 -4.55
N ASP A 50 1.15 0.75 -3.45
CA ASP A 50 0.83 0.26 -2.11
C ASP A 50 -0.65 0.52 -1.75
N VAL A 51 -1.17 1.71 -2.07
CA VAL A 51 -2.52 2.14 -1.65
C VAL A 51 -3.61 1.35 -2.37
N VAL A 52 -3.46 1.04 -3.66
CA VAL A 52 -4.51 0.35 -4.43
C VAL A 52 -4.73 -1.09 -3.92
N PRO A 53 -3.70 -1.93 -3.71
CA PRO A 53 -3.86 -3.23 -3.07
C PRO A 53 -4.42 -3.13 -1.65
N PHE A 54 -3.97 -2.14 -0.87
CA PHE A 54 -4.47 -1.93 0.49
C PHE A 54 -5.98 -1.68 0.54
N ILE A 55 -6.50 -0.80 -0.34
CA ILE A 55 -7.95 -0.56 -0.46
C ILE A 55 -8.70 -1.82 -0.88
N LYS A 56 -8.14 -2.64 -1.79
CA LYS A 56 -8.77 -3.91 -2.19
C LYS A 56 -8.86 -4.88 -1.01
N ALA A 57 -7.80 -4.99 -0.21
CA ALA A 57 -7.78 -5.83 0.98
C ALA A 57 -8.82 -5.37 2.01
N ILE A 58 -8.92 -4.07 2.29
CA ILE A 58 -9.91 -3.50 3.20
C ILE A 58 -11.34 -3.79 2.73
N LYS A 59 -11.62 -3.66 1.42
CA LYS A 59 -12.93 -3.99 0.87
C LYS A 59 -13.26 -5.46 1.06
N ALA A 60 -12.32 -6.37 0.80
CA ALA A 60 -12.52 -7.80 1.01
C ALA A 60 -12.77 -8.14 2.49
N GLN A 61 -12.01 -7.52 3.40
CA GLN A 61 -12.20 -7.67 4.84
C GLN A 61 -13.56 -7.16 5.30
N ARG A 62 -14.01 -6.01 4.79
CA ARG A 62 -15.34 -5.47 5.09
C ARG A 62 -16.45 -6.42 4.62
N GLU A 63 -16.36 -6.95 3.41
CA GLU A 63 -17.35 -7.89 2.87
C GLU A 63 -17.38 -9.22 3.65
N LEU A 64 -16.25 -9.64 4.25
CA LEU A 64 -16.22 -10.80 5.13
C LEU A 64 -17.05 -10.56 6.41
N PHE A 65 -16.82 -9.43 7.09
CA PHE A 65 -17.48 -9.15 8.38
C PHE A 65 -18.96 -8.77 8.25
N LYS A 66 -19.36 -8.16 7.13
CA LYS A 66 -20.78 -7.93 6.82
C LYS A 66 -21.61 -9.21 6.80
N ARG A 67 -21.03 -10.37 6.49
CA ARG A 67 -21.74 -11.67 6.52
C ARG A 67 -22.22 -12.05 7.93
N PHE A 68 -21.59 -11.47 8.94
CA PHE A 68 -21.92 -11.66 10.36
C PHE A 68 -22.73 -10.49 10.93
N ASP A 69 -23.24 -9.61 10.05
CA ASP A 69 -23.93 -8.36 10.42
C ASP A 69 -23.05 -7.41 11.25
N LEU A 70 -21.73 -7.46 11.06
CA LEU A 70 -20.76 -6.63 11.74
C LEU A 70 -20.21 -5.53 10.82
N ASP A 71 -20.19 -4.30 11.31
CA ASP A 71 -19.51 -3.18 10.67
C ASP A 71 -18.07 -3.06 11.18
N MET A 72 -17.11 -3.25 10.27
CA MET A 72 -15.68 -3.23 10.59
C MET A 72 -15.16 -1.89 11.19
N PHE A 73 -15.89 -0.80 11.09
CA PHE A 73 -15.49 0.50 11.65
C PHE A 73 -16.31 0.88 12.89
N ALA A 74 -17.59 0.48 12.96
CA ALA A 74 -18.44 0.77 14.11
C ALA A 74 -18.38 -0.32 15.21
N ASP A 75 -18.27 -1.60 14.81
CA ASP A 75 -18.33 -2.73 15.73
C ASP A 75 -16.97 -3.17 16.26
N GLY A 76 -15.89 -2.77 15.61
CA GLY A 76 -14.54 -3.06 16.06
C GLY A 76 -13.52 -2.74 14.98
N VAL A 77 -12.70 -1.71 15.20
CA VAL A 77 -11.65 -1.31 14.24
C VAL A 77 -10.54 -2.37 14.15
N SER A 78 -10.40 -3.22 15.17
CA SER A 78 -9.36 -4.25 15.26
C SER A 78 -9.90 -5.63 14.89
N LEU A 79 -9.08 -6.40 14.17
CA LEU A 79 -9.37 -7.77 13.79
C LEU A 79 -9.75 -8.66 15.00
N PRO A 80 -9.05 -8.59 16.16
CA PRO A 80 -9.43 -9.39 17.32
C PRO A 80 -10.84 -9.08 17.85
N GLY A 81 -11.24 -7.80 17.88
CA GLY A 81 -12.56 -7.40 18.38
C GLY A 81 -13.71 -7.89 17.50
N LEU A 82 -13.52 -7.89 16.17
CA LEU A 82 -14.51 -8.44 15.25
C LEU A 82 -14.55 -9.97 15.29
N SER A 83 -13.38 -10.62 15.35
CA SER A 83 -13.28 -12.08 15.43
C SER A 83 -13.90 -12.64 16.71
N GLU A 84 -13.77 -11.94 17.84
CA GLU A 84 -14.40 -12.31 19.09
C GLU A 84 -15.95 -12.28 18.98
N LYS A 85 -16.53 -11.23 18.37
CA LYS A 85 -17.97 -11.15 18.13
C LYS A 85 -18.49 -12.29 17.25
N VAL A 86 -17.76 -12.62 16.17
CA VAL A 86 -18.09 -13.76 15.31
C VAL A 86 -18.00 -15.08 16.07
N MET A 87 -16.97 -15.26 16.91
CA MET A 87 -16.81 -16.45 17.75
C MET A 87 -18.01 -16.62 18.69
N TYR A 88 -18.45 -15.55 19.36
CA TYR A 88 -19.62 -15.61 20.23
C TYR A 88 -20.91 -15.99 19.47
N GLN A 89 -21.14 -15.43 18.29
CA GLN A 89 -22.29 -15.76 17.46
C GLN A 89 -22.29 -17.21 16.94
N THR A 90 -21.11 -17.79 16.69
CA THR A 90 -21.00 -19.10 16.04
C THR A 90 -20.89 -20.25 17.04
N CYS A 91 -20.24 -20.02 18.18
CA CYS A 91 -19.92 -21.08 19.15
C CYS A 91 -20.85 -21.14 20.38
N PHE A 92 -21.63 -20.08 20.65
CA PHE A 92 -22.46 -19.98 21.85
C PHE A 92 -23.93 -19.65 21.56
N GLN A 93 -24.44 -20.03 20.38
CA GLN A 93 -25.87 -20.09 20.08
C GLN A 93 -26.52 -21.34 20.66
#